data_AF-A0AAJ2E513-F1
#
_entry.id   AF-A0AAJ2E513-F1
#
_cell.length_a   1.000
_cell.length_b   1.000
_cell.length_c   1.000
_cell.angle_alpha   90.00
_cell.angle_beta   90.00
_cell.angle_gamma   90.00
#
_symmetry.space_group_name_H-M   'P 1'
#
loop_
_entity.id
_entity.type
_entity.pdbx_description
1 polymer ?
#
loop_
_entity_poly.entity_id
_entity_poly.type
_entity_poly.pdbx_seq_one_letter_code
_entity_poly.pdbx_strand_id
1 'polypeptide(L)' 'MARQSGCPPALLEGMKLTLGDKFNVEVCPDGIMPMLARRELSLEELQAQCDPKAPISDELADWNNLKPVGRERW' A
#
# COMPACT_ATOMS: atom_id res chain seq x y z
N MET A 1 25.39 28.61 1.19
CA MET A 1 24.39 28.10 2.14
C MET A 1 23.05 28.03 1.43
N ALA A 2 22.51 26.83 1.19
CA ALA A 2 21.21 26.67 0.56
C ALA A 2 20.12 27.17 1.50
N ARG A 3 19.32 28.15 1.08
CA ARG A 3 18.11 28.56 1.81
C ARG A 3 17.13 27.40 1.73
N GLN A 4 16.82 26.76 2.84
CA GLN A 4 15.63 25.90 2.93
C GLN A 4 14.42 26.83 2.84
N SER A 5 13.76 26.85 1.69
CA SER A 5 12.42 27.40 1.55
C SER A 5 11.46 26.51 2.34
N GLY A 6 10.84 27.06 3.38
CA GLY A 6 9.82 26.36 4.15
C GLY A 6 8.64 25.93 3.26
N CYS A 7 8.06 24.77 3.55
CA CYS A 7 6.87 24.29 2.88
C CYS A 7 5.67 25.22 3.22
N PRO A 8 4.90 25.72 2.24
CA PRO A 8 3.74 26.58 2.50
C PRO A 8 2.68 25.86 3.37
N PRO A 9 2.09 26.53 4.37
CA PRO A 9 1.09 25.93 5.27
C PRO A 9 -0.10 25.30 4.56
N ALA A 10 -0.57 25.92 3.48
CA ALA A 10 -1.70 25.43 2.69
C ALA A 10 -1.44 24.04 2.06
N LEU A 11 -0.18 23.73 1.73
CA LEU A 11 0.19 22.41 1.20
C LEU A 11 0.20 21.36 2.32
N LEU A 12 0.66 21.72 3.52
CA LEU A 12 0.63 20.85 4.69
C LEU A 12 -0.81 20.51 5.12
N GLU A 13 -1.70 21.51 5.15
CA GLU A 13 -3.12 21.32 5.48
C GLU A 13 -3.83 20.43 4.47
N GLY A 14 -3.63 20.67 3.16
CA GLY A 14 -4.22 19.85 2.10
C GLY A 14 -3.79 18.39 2.15
N MET A 15 -2.58 18.13 2.64
CA MET A 15 -2.00 16.79 2.80
C MET A 15 -2.22 16.18 4.19
N LYS A 16 -2.82 16.92 5.13
CA LYS A 16 -2.96 16.55 6.55
C LYS A 16 -1.63 16.18 7.21
N LEU A 17 -0.55 16.85 6.82
CA LEU A 17 0.78 16.66 7.38
C LEU A 17 1.07 17.72 8.44
N THR A 18 1.76 17.32 9.50
CA THR A 18 2.26 18.21 10.55
C THR A 18 3.77 18.42 10.41
N LEU A 19 4.27 19.49 11.02
CA LEU A 19 5.71 19.79 10.96
C LEU A 19 6.50 18.69 11.68
N GLY A 20 7.32 17.95 10.93
CA GLY A 20 8.08 16.80 11.43
C GLY A 20 7.65 15.46 10.85
N ASP A 21 6.51 15.40 10.15
CA ASP A 21 6.09 14.19 9.43
C ASP A 21 7.00 13.91 8.24
N LYS A 22 7.36 12.63 8.09
CA LYS A 22 8.13 12.13 6.94
C LYS A 22 7.15 11.76 5.83
N PHE A 23 7.33 12.32 4.65
CA PHE A 23 6.58 11.96 3.45
C PHE A 23 7.55 11.72 2.29
N ASN A 24 7.15 10.88 1.34
CA ASN A 24 7.95 10.60 0.17
C ASN A 24 7.62 11.62 -0.92
N VAL A 25 8.62 11.93 -1.73
CA VAL A 25 8.49 12.92 -2.79
C VAL A 25 8.97 12.31 -4.08
N GLU A 26 8.09 12.25 -5.08
CA GLU A 26 8.47 11.90 -6.44
C GLU A 26 8.66 13.16 -7.27
N VAL A 27 9.77 13.23 -8.00
CA VAL A 27 10.07 14.34 -8.91
C VAL A 27 9.61 13.94 -10.30
N CYS A 28 8.56 14.57 -10.78
CA CYS A 28 8.01 14.39 -12.13
C CYS A 28 8.49 15.54 -13.05
N PRO A 29 8.43 15.36 -14.38
CA PRO A 29 8.77 16.41 -15.33
C PRO A 29 7.96 17.71 -15.12
N ASP A 30 6.71 17.60 -14.67
CA ASP A 30 5.78 18.71 -14.49
C ASP A 30 5.73 19.27 -13.06
N GLY A 31 6.54 18.73 -12.14
CA GLY A 31 6.60 19.20 -10.76
C GLY A 31 6.83 18.10 -9.73
N ILE A 32 6.54 18.44 -8.47
CA ILE A 32 6.76 17.55 -7.33
C ILE A 32 5.43 16.91 -6.93
N MET A 33 5.37 15.57 -6.93
CA MET A 33 4.22 14.80 -6.47
C MET A 33 4.52 14.24 -5.07
N PRO A 34 3.92 14.80 -4.02
CA PRO A 34 4.14 14.32 -2.68
C PRO A 34 3.28 13.07 -2.44
N MET A 35 3.95 11.97 -2.09
CA MET A 35 3.33 10.69 -1.78
C MET A 35 3.25 10.51 -0.27
N LEU A 36 2.07 10.08 0.20
CA LEU A 36 1.96 9.57 1.57
C LEU A 36 2.94 8.41 1.73
N ALA A 37 3.76 8.47 2.79
CA ALA A 37 4.70 7.40 3.11
C ALA A 37 3.90 6.11 3.33
N ARG A 38 3.96 5.19 2.36
CA ARG A 38 3.41 3.85 2.53
C ARG A 38 4.32 3.11 3.49
N ARG A 39 3.73 2.37 4.43
CA ARG A 39 4.51 1.45 5.28
C ARG A 39 5.06 0.35 4.39
N GLU A 40 6.37 0.37 4.14
CA GLU A 40 7.05 -0.73 3.48
C GLU A 40 7.15 -1.86 4.49
N LEU A 41 6.52 -2.99 4.16
CA LEU A 41 6.56 -4.20 4.96
C LEU A 41 7.41 -5.22 4.22
N SER A 42 8.36 -5.84 4.92
CA SER A 42 9.14 -6.94 4.37
C SER A 42 8.26 -8.19 4.22
N LEU A 43 8.70 -9.12 3.38
CA LEU A 43 8.01 -10.41 3.24
C LEU A 43 7.93 -11.13 4.59
N GLU A 44 9.02 -11.09 5.36
CA GLU A 44 9.10 -11.69 6.70
C GLU A 44 8.10 -11.05 7.67
N GLU A 45 7.95 -9.72 7.64
CA GLU A 45 6.98 -9.00 8.48
C GLU A 45 5.52 -9.34 8.13
N LEU A 46 5.23 -9.57 6.85
CA LEU A 46 3.90 -10.02 6.42
C LEU A 46 3.65 -11.47 6.82
N GLN A 47 4.64 -12.35 6.65
CA GLN A 47 4.52 -13.76 7.05
C GLN A 47 4.34 -13.94 8.55
N ALA A 48 5.01 -13.11 9.36
CA ALA A 48 4.86 -13.13 10.82
C ALA A 48 3.42 -12.81 11.30
N GLN A 49 2.59 -12.19 10.45
CA GLN A 49 1.18 -11.91 10.74
C GLN A 49 0.25 -13.07 10.40
N CYS A 50 0.73 -14.10 9.70
CA CYS A 50 -0.08 -15.25 9.29
C CYS A 50 -0.02 -16.37 10.34
N ASP A 51 -1.15 -17.03 10.60
CA ASP A 51 -1.18 -18.30 11.33
C ASP A 51 -0.93 -19.47 10.35
N PRO A 52 0.20 -20.19 10.45
CA PRO A 52 0.50 -21.32 9.56
C PRO A 52 -0.40 -22.54 9.78
N LYS A 53 -1.18 -22.55 10.87
CA LYS A 53 -2.14 -23.61 11.20
C LYS A 53 -3.58 -23.18 10.94
N ALA A 54 -3.80 -22.01 10.35
CA ALA A 54 -5.12 -21.55 10.00
C ALA A 54 -5.82 -22.60 9.10
N PRO A 55 -7.04 -23.03 9.44
CA PRO A 55 -7.79 -23.92 8.58
C PRO A 55 -8.16 -23.21 7.28
N ILE A 56 -8.38 -23.99 6.22
CA ILE A 56 -8.93 -23.47 4.97
C ILE A 56 -10.34 -22.95 5.26
N SER A 57 -10.64 -21.73 4.80
CA SER A 57 -11.98 -21.14 4.92
C SER A 57 -13.00 -21.97 4.13
N ASP A 58 -14.22 -22.09 4.66
CA ASP A 58 -15.33 -22.78 3.99
C ASP A 58 -15.57 -22.22 2.58
N GLU A 59 -15.47 -20.90 2.39
CA GLU A 59 -15.58 -20.28 1.07
C GLU A 59 -14.52 -20.84 0.11
N LEU A 60 -13.25 -20.90 0.55
CA LEU A 60 -12.17 -21.44 -0.28
C LEU A 60 -12.37 -22.93 -0.58
N ALA A 61 -12.90 -23.69 0.38
CA ALA A 61 -13.24 -25.09 0.17
C ALA A 61 -14.35 -25.23 -0.89
N ASP A 62 -15.37 -24.37 -0.85
CA ASP A 62 -16.44 -24.34 -1.85
C ASP A 62 -15.87 -24.02 -3.24
N TRP A 63 -15.02 -22.98 -3.35
CA TRP A 63 -14.35 -22.62 -4.61
C TRP A 63 -13.54 -23.79 -5.19
N ASN A 64 -12.80 -24.53 -4.36
CA ASN A 64 -12.04 -25.70 -4.80
C ASN A 64 -12.93 -26.86 -5.28
N ASN A 65 -14.16 -26.95 -4.78
CA ASN A 65 -15.11 -28.00 -5.13
C ASN A 65 -16.10 -27.58 -6.24
N LEU A 66 -16.00 -26.34 -6.74
CA LEU A 66 -16.84 -25.88 -7.83
C LEU A 66 -16.54 -26.67 -9.11
N LYS A 67 -17.57 -27.33 -9.63
CA LYS A 67 -17.49 -27.97 -10.93
C LYS A 67 -17.52 -26.89 -12.02
N PRO A 68 -16.65 -26.96 -13.04
CA PRO A 68 -16.74 -26.05 -14.17
C PRO A 68 -18.12 -26.22 -14.83
N VAL A 69 -18.83 -25.10 -14.98
CA VAL A 69 -20.15 -25.05 -15.64
C VAL A 69 -20.05 -24.76 -17.14
N GLY A 70 -18.83 -24.52 -17.63
CA GLY A 70 -18.52 -24.26 -19.03
C GLY A 70 -18.48 -25.53 -19.89
N ARG A 71 -18.58 -25.36 -21.21
CA ARG A 71 -18.42 -26.44 -22.20
C ARG A 71 -17.00 -26.53 -22.76
N GLU A 72 -16.04 -25.86 -22.12
CA GLU A 72 -14.63 -25.92 -22.53
C GLU A 72 -14.14 -27.36 -22.41
N ARG A 73 -13.67 -27.94 -23.53
CA ARG A 73 -12.92 -29.19 -23.53
C ARG A 73 -11.46 -28.85 -23.21
N TRP A 74 -10.91 -29.54 -22.21
CA TRP A 74 -9.50 -29.48 -21.82
C TRP A 74 -8.61 -30.22 -22.83
#